data_AF-A0AAW0N0G2-F1
#
_entry.id   AF-A0AAW0N0G2-F1
#
_cell.length_a   1.000
_cell.length_b   1.000
_cell.length_c   1.000
_cell.angle_alpha   90.00
_cell.angle_beta   90.00
_cell.angle_gamma   90.00
#
_symmetry.space_group_name_H-M   'P 1'
#
loop_
_entity.id
_entity.type
_entity.pdbx_description
1 polymer ?
#
loop_
_entity_poly.entity_id
_entity_poly.type
_entity_poly.pdbx_seq_one_letter_code
_entity_poly.pdbx_strand_id
1 'polypeptide(L)'
;MQRMEDEKPKKTITPYLLYCVSTAVIGSLQFGYNTGVINAPEQKLRLFFQNVSIERYGEPFTAGANTMVWSFAVAIFSVGGMIGSFSVGAMVDRFGRRKSMLLANILAVLGGGLMDCPA
;
A
#
# COMPACT_ATOMS: atom_id res chain seq x y z
N MET A 1 52.53 13.20 20.03
CA MET A 1 51.63 12.04 20.21
C MET A 1 50.80 11.92 18.94
N GLN A 2 51.16 10.95 18.10
CA GLN A 2 50.60 10.78 16.76
C GLN A 2 49.13 10.34 16.83
N ARG A 3 48.30 11.10 16.14
CA ARG A 3 47.08 10.72 15.40
C ARG A 3 46.59 9.29 15.67
N MET A 4 45.63 9.18 16.59
CA MET A 4 44.68 8.06 16.61
C MET A 4 43.78 8.27 15.38
N GLU A 5 44.23 7.80 14.23
CA GLU A 5 43.37 7.66 13.06
C GLU A 5 42.33 6.60 13.41
N ASP A 6 41.11 7.06 13.61
CA ASP A 6 39.89 6.27 13.76
C ASP A 6 39.71 5.40 12.49
N GLU A 7 40.38 4.25 12.44
CA GLU A 7 40.12 3.18 11.47
C GLU A 7 38.71 2.64 11.76
N LYS A 8 37.70 3.31 11.19
CA LYS A 8 36.32 2.82 11.19
C LYS A 8 36.33 1.41 10.60
N PRO A 9 35.81 0.39 11.30
CA PRO A 9 35.84 -0.98 10.80
C PRO A 9 35.17 -1.04 9.42
N LYS A 10 35.85 -1.66 8.44
CA LYS A 10 35.30 -1.89 7.11
C LYS A 10 33.95 -2.62 7.25
N LYS A 11 32.86 -1.91 6.95
CA LYS A 11 31.50 -2.48 6.99
C LYS A 11 31.39 -3.54 5.89
N THR A 12 31.42 -4.80 6.27
CA THR A 12 31.17 -5.94 5.38
C THR A 12 29.67 -6.15 5.21
N ILE A 13 29.25 -6.48 3.99
CA ILE A 13 27.85 -6.83 3.71
C ILE A 13 27.62 -8.25 4.21
N THR A 14 27.01 -8.38 5.38
CA THR A 14 26.62 -9.68 5.94
C THR A 14 25.38 -10.22 5.23
N PRO A 15 25.26 -11.52 4.93
CA PRO A 15 24.06 -12.10 4.32
C PRO A 15 22.77 -11.82 5.12
N TYR A 16 22.87 -11.72 6.44
CA TYR A 16 21.77 -11.34 7.31
C TYR A 16 21.26 -9.90 7.07
N LEU A 17 22.17 -8.97 6.77
CA LEU A 17 21.81 -7.60 6.42
C LEU A 17 21.06 -7.56 5.09
N LEU A 18 21.53 -8.31 4.10
CA LEU A 18 20.85 -8.44 2.81
C LEU A 18 19.42 -8.96 3.00
N TYR A 19 19.23 -10.02 3.79
CA TYR A 19 17.90 -10.55 4.10
C TYR A 19 16.96 -9.51 4.75
N CYS A 20 17.46 -8.74 5.72
CA CYS A 20 16.67 -7.70 6.39
C CYS A 20 16.26 -6.57 5.43
N VAL A 21 17.15 -6.17 4.53
CA VAL A 21 16.85 -5.13 3.53
C VAL A 21 15.87 -5.67 2.49
N SER A 22 16.09 -6.87 1.94
CA SER A 22 15.20 -7.48 0.97
C SER A 22 13.76 -7.60 1.50
N THR A 23 13.60 -8.05 2.74
CA THR A 23 12.28 -8.16 3.39
C THR A 23 11.64 -6.81 3.67
N ALA A 24 12.42 -5.79 4.05
CA ALA A 24 11.91 -4.43 4.23
C ALA A 24 11.41 -3.80 2.91
N VAL A 25 12.09 -4.05 1.80
CA VAL A 25 11.75 -3.50 0.47
C VAL A 25 10.45 -4.08 -0.09
N ILE A 26 10.01 -5.27 0.33
CA ILE A 26 8.72 -5.85 -0.07
C ILE A 26 7.55 -4.88 0.23
N GLY A 27 7.59 -4.16 1.36
CA GLY A 27 6.57 -3.16 1.69
C GLY A 27 6.55 -2.00 0.69
N SER A 28 7.72 -1.52 0.25
CA SER A 28 7.82 -0.48 -0.77
C SER A 28 7.34 -0.97 -2.14
N LEU A 29 7.64 -2.23 -2.50
CA LEU A 29 7.12 -2.86 -3.71
C LEU A 29 5.60 -2.97 -3.67
N GLN A 30 5.04 -3.33 -2.51
CA GLN A 30 3.59 -3.41 -2.32
C GLN A 30 2.91 -2.05 -2.50
N PHE A 31 3.51 -0.96 -2.00
CA PHE A 31 3.00 0.38 -2.25
C PHE A 31 2.97 0.74 -3.75
N GLY A 32 4.07 0.43 -4.46
CA GLY A 32 4.15 0.63 -5.92
C GLY A 32 3.12 -0.20 -6.68
N TYR A 33 2.94 -1.47 -6.30
CA TYR A 33 1.96 -2.36 -6.92
C TYR A 33 0.52 -1.84 -6.77
N ASN A 34 0.10 -1.48 -5.56
CA ASN A 34 -1.26 -0.96 -5.31
C ASN A 34 -1.54 0.35 -6.08
N THR A 35 -0.51 1.17 -6.29
CA THR A 35 -0.62 2.41 -7.08
C THR A 35 -0.70 2.13 -8.59
N GLY A 36 0.06 1.15 -9.07
CA GLY A 36 0.16 0.85 -10.50
C GLY A 36 -1.00 0.00 -11.03
N VAL A 37 -1.42 -1.02 -10.27
CA VAL A 37 -2.36 -2.05 -10.74
C VAL A 37 -3.74 -1.50 -11.06
N ILE A 38 -4.16 -0.44 -10.37
CA ILE A 38 -5.51 0.12 -10.53
C ILE A 38 -5.72 0.76 -11.91
N ASN A 39 -4.67 1.24 -12.58
CA ASN A 39 -4.81 1.98 -13.84
C ASN A 39 -5.12 1.06 -15.04
N ALA A 40 -4.55 -0.14 -15.09
CA ALA A 40 -4.73 -1.05 -16.23
C ALA A 40 -6.19 -1.54 -16.41
N PRO A 41 -6.94 -1.90 -15.35
CA PRO A 41 -8.33 -2.32 -15.46
C PRO A 41 -9.36 -1.18 -15.35
N GLU A 42 -8.97 0.09 -15.49
CA GLU A 42 -9.88 1.25 -15.33
C GLU A 42 -11.20 1.07 -16.09
N GLN A 43 -11.12 0.71 -17.38
CA GLN A 43 -12.31 0.52 -18.20
C GLN A 43 -13.21 -0.60 -17.69
N LYS A 44 -12.63 -1.72 -17.23
CA LYS A 44 -13.39 -2.85 -16.67
C LYS A 44 -14.08 -2.47 -15.36
N LEU A 45 -13.40 -1.72 -14.49
CA LEU A 45 -13.98 -1.23 -13.24
C LEU A 45 -15.13 -0.23 -13.48
N ARG A 46 -14.98 0.67 -14.45
CA ARG A 46 -16.05 1.60 -14.85
C ARG A 46 -17.27 0.88 -15.40
N LEU A 47 -17.08 -0.20 -16.16
CA LEU A 47 -18.18 -1.05 -16.64
C LEU A 47 -18.83 -1.82 -15.49
N PHE A 48 -18.03 -2.33 -14.54
CA PHE A 48 -18.55 -2.98 -13.33
C PHE A 48 -19.46 -2.04 -12.53
N PHE A 49 -19.05 -0.78 -12.30
CA PHE A 49 -19.89 0.20 -11.61
C PHE A 49 -21.22 0.46 -12.34
N GLN A 50 -21.19 0.52 -13.68
CA GLN A 50 -22.41 0.68 -14.46
C GLN A 50 -23.32 -0.54 -14.33
N ASN A 51 -22.78 -1.76 -14.42
CA ASN A 51 -23.55 -2.99 -14.27
C ASN A 51 -24.21 -3.08 -12.89
N VAL A 52 -23.47 -2.76 -11.82
CA VAL A 52 -24.01 -2.73 -10.45
C VAL A 52 -25.13 -1.69 -10.30
N SER A 53 -25.01 -0.53 -10.96
CA SER A 53 -26.07 0.49 -10.95
C SER A 53 -27.34 0.00 -11.65
N ILE A 54 -27.19 -0.63 -12.82
CA ILE A 54 -28.33 -1.18 -13.58
C ILE A 54 -29.02 -2.27 -12.76
N GLU A 55 -28.26 -3.17 -12.13
CA GLU A 55 -28.83 -4.26 -11.33
C GLU A 55 -29.58 -3.75 -10.09
N ARG A 56 -29.07 -2.71 -9.43
CA ARG A 56 -29.68 -2.20 -8.17
C ARG A 56 -30.76 -1.15 -8.37
N TYR A 57 -30.64 -0.31 -9.40
CA TYR A 57 -31.48 0.88 -9.60
C TYR A 57 -32.20 0.89 -10.96
N GLY A 58 -31.94 -0.09 -11.84
CA GLY A 58 -32.55 -0.19 -13.16
C GLY A 58 -31.99 0.76 -14.23
N GLU A 59 -31.08 1.66 -13.83
CA GLU A 59 -30.54 2.74 -14.67
C GLU A 59 -29.00 2.75 -14.58
N PRO A 60 -28.28 2.95 -15.69
CA PRO A 60 -26.83 3.09 -15.68
C PRO A 60 -26.41 4.44 -15.10
N PHE A 61 -25.23 4.48 -14.46
CA PHE A 61 -24.64 5.76 -14.06
C PHE A 61 -24.38 6.68 -15.25
N THR A 62 -24.76 7.96 -15.10
CA THR A 62 -24.32 9.04 -15.99
C THR A 62 -22.80 9.09 -16.06
N ALA A 63 -22.23 9.51 -17.20
CA ALA A 63 -20.78 9.59 -17.40
C ALA A 63 -20.03 10.36 -16.30
N GLY A 64 -20.65 11.44 -15.79
CA GLY A 64 -20.11 12.20 -14.65
C GLY A 64 -20.10 11.40 -13.35
N ALA A 65 -21.20 10.72 -13.01
CA ALA A 65 -21.30 9.89 -11.81
C ALA A 65 -20.30 8.72 -11.84
N ASN A 66 -20.15 8.04 -12.98
CA ASN A 66 -19.18 6.95 -13.13
C ASN A 66 -17.74 7.44 -12.90
N THR A 67 -17.41 8.64 -13.39
CA THR A 67 -16.09 9.25 -13.17
C THR A 67 -15.88 9.67 -11.72
N MET A 68 -16.92 10.13 -11.03
CA MET A 68 -16.83 10.45 -9.60
C MET A 68 -16.59 9.20 -8.75
N VAL A 69 -17.32 8.10 -9.00
CA VAL A 69 -17.14 6.82 -8.28
C VAL A 69 -15.74 6.26 -8.51
N TRP A 70 -15.26 6.28 -9.76
CA TRP A 70 -13.88 5.90 -10.10
C TRP A 70 -12.85 6.76 -9.36
N SER A 71 -12.99 8.08 -9.46
CA SER A 71 -12.06 9.02 -8.82
C SER A 71 -12.03 8.85 -7.31
N PHE A 72 -13.19 8.60 -6.69
CA PHE A 72 -13.29 8.34 -5.27
C PHE A 72 -12.58 7.02 -4.88
N ALA A 73 -12.77 5.95 -5.67
CA ALA A 73 -12.13 4.66 -5.45
C ALA A 73 -10.59 4.75 -5.53
N VAL A 74 -10.04 5.59 -6.42
CA VAL A 74 -8.59 5.83 -6.50
C VAL A 74 -8.12 6.77 -5.37
N ALA A 75 -8.87 7.84 -5.08
CA ALA A 75 -8.48 8.86 -4.11
C ALA A 75 -8.42 8.34 -2.67
N ILE A 76 -9.28 7.38 -2.31
CA ILE A 76 -9.31 6.82 -0.94
C ILE A 76 -7.99 6.14 -0.57
N PHE A 77 -7.23 5.63 -1.53
CA PHE A 77 -5.89 5.09 -1.31
C PHE A 77 -4.93 6.15 -0.76
N SER A 78 -4.96 7.36 -1.33
CA SER A 78 -4.14 8.49 -0.87
C SER A 78 -4.55 8.97 0.52
N VAL A 79 -5.85 9.01 0.81
CA VAL A 79 -6.36 9.36 2.15
C VAL A 79 -5.90 8.34 3.19
N GLY A 80 -6.02 7.05 2.88
CA GLY A 80 -5.51 5.97 3.73
C GLY A 80 -3.99 6.07 3.95
N GLY A 81 -3.23 6.37 2.90
CA GLY A 81 -1.78 6.60 2.97
C GLY A 81 -1.40 7.76 3.89
N MET A 82 -2.17 8.86 3.87
CA MET A 82 -1.97 10.01 4.75
C MET A 82 -2.18 9.65 6.22
N ILE A 83 -3.30 8.98 6.54
CA ILE A 83 -3.62 8.54 7.90
C ILE A 83 -2.59 7.52 8.40
N GLY A 84 -2.19 6.58 7.55
CA GLY A 84 -1.17 5.59 7.85
C GLY A 84 0.20 6.23 8.13
N SER A 85 0.60 7.19 7.32
CA SER A 85 1.88 7.90 7.48
C SER A 85 1.93 8.69 8.79
N PHE A 86 0.83 9.34 9.17
CA PHE A 86 0.73 10.04 10.46
C PHE A 86 0.81 9.06 11.65
N SER A 87 0.22 7.87 11.50
CA SER A 87 0.13 6.89 12.58
C SER A 87 1.41 6.06 12.77
N VAL A 88 2.29 5.99 11.76
CA VAL A 88 3.52 5.17 11.80
C VAL A 88 4.44 5.51 12.97
N GLY A 89 4.62 6.80 13.30
CA GLY A 89 5.50 7.22 14.40
C GLY A 89 5.07 6.62 15.73
N ALA A 90 3.83 6.85 16.12
CA ALA A 90 3.25 6.30 17.35
C ALA A 90 3.28 4.76 17.39
N MET A 91 3.04 4.11 16.24
CA MET A 91 3.08 2.64 16.13
C MET A 91 4.49 2.08 16.31
N VAL A 92 5.50 2.71 15.69
CA VAL A 92 6.89 2.28 15.80
C VAL A 92 7.45 2.52 17.20
N ASP A 93 7.10 3.65 17.84
CA ASP A 93 7.56 3.96 19.19
C ASP A 93 6.96 3.02 20.24
N ARG A 94 5.72 2.55 20.05
CA ARG A 94 5.05 1.62 20.98
C ARG A 94 5.40 0.16 20.75
N PHE A 95 5.45 -0.31 19.50
CA PHE A 95 5.58 -1.75 19.18
C PHE A 95 6.97 -2.13 18.62
N GLY A 96 7.77 -1.16 18.19
CA GLY A 96 9.05 -1.37 17.53
C GLY A 96 8.91 -1.70 16.03
N ARG A 97 9.93 -1.34 15.23
CA ARG A 97 9.91 -1.42 13.75
C ARG A 97 9.48 -2.78 13.18
N ARG A 98 10.02 -3.89 13.71
CA ARG A 98 9.73 -5.24 13.19
C ARG A 98 8.28 -5.66 13.43
N LYS A 99 7.73 -5.40 14.62
CA LYS A 99 6.34 -5.75 14.93
C LYS A 99 5.36 -4.84 14.18
N SER A 100 5.69 -3.57 14.03
CA SER A 100 4.88 -2.63 13.22
C SER A 100 4.82 -3.06 11.74
N MET A 101 5.91 -3.58 11.17
CA MET A 101 5.87 -4.18 9.82
C MET A 101 4.96 -5.42 9.74
N LEU A 102 4.95 -6.29 10.76
CA LEU A 102 4.05 -7.44 10.78
C LEU A 102 2.58 -7.04 10.93
N LEU A 103 2.27 -6.04 11.76
CA LEU A 103 0.92 -5.49 11.91
C LEU A 103 0.41 -4.89 10.59
N ALA A 104 1.28 -4.19 9.84
CA ALA A 104 0.93 -3.65 8.53
C ALA A 104 0.54 -4.75 7.53
N ASN A 105 1.15 -5.94 7.62
CA ASN A 105 0.77 -7.08 6.78
C ASN A 105 -0.65 -7.59 7.07
N ILE A 106 -1.14 -7.48 8.32
CA ILE A 106 -2.53 -7.84 8.65
C ILE A 106 -3.51 -6.94 7.89
N LEU A 107 -3.26 -5.62 7.87
CA LEU A 107 -4.06 -4.67 7.11
C LEU A 107 -3.99 -4.96 5.61
N ALA A 108 -2.83 -5.34 5.10
CA ALA A 108 -2.65 -5.70 3.70
C ALA A 108 -3.47 -6.94 3.30
N VAL A 109 -3.47 -7.99 4.14
CA VAL A 109 -4.24 -9.21 3.88
C VAL A 109 -5.74 -8.92 3.93
N LEU A 110 -6.20 -8.13 4.92
CA LEU A 110 -7.61 -7.73 5.01
C LEU A 110 -8.05 -6.90 3.81
N GLY A 111 -7.22 -5.93 3.39
CA GLY A 111 -7.50 -5.10 2.21
C GLY A 111 -7.58 -5.93 0.92
N GLY A 112 -6.61 -6.84 0.70
CA GLY A 112 -6.63 -7.74 -0.44
C GLY A 112 -7.84 -8.67 -0.45
N GLY A 113 -8.20 -9.24 0.71
CA GLY A 113 -9.39 -10.09 0.84
C GLY A 113 -10.70 -9.35 0.57
N LEU A 114 -10.80 -8.07 0.93
CA LEU A 114 -11.97 -7.23 0.63
C LEU A 114 -12.07 -6.88 -0.85
N MET A 115 -10.95 -6.68 -1.54
CA MET A 115 -10.93 -6.35 -2.98
C MET A 115 -11.23 -7.56 -3.88
N ASP A 116 -10.82 -8.76 -3.48
CA ASP A 116 -10.93 -9.99 -4.27
C ASP A 116 -12.23 -10.78 -4.01
N CYS A 117 -13.07 -10.33 -3.06
CA CYS A 117 -14.30 -11.04 -2.71
C CYS A 117 -15.24 -11.13 -3.93
N PRO A 118 -15.54 -12.33 -4.44
CA PRO A 118 -16.42 -12.49 -5.60
C PRO A 118 -17.85 -12.10 -5.22
N ALA A 119 -18.40 -11.12 -5.93
CA ALA A 119 -19.82 -10.79 -5.93
C ALA A 119 -20.54 -11.55 -7.06
#